data_AF-A0A2V1P4E0-F1
#
_entry.id   AF-A0A2V1P4E0-F1
#
_cell.length_a   1.000
_cell.length_b   1.000
_cell.length_c   1.000
_cell.angle_alpha   90.00
_cell.angle_beta   90.00
_cell.angle_gamma   90.00
#
_symmetry.space_group_name_H-M   'P 1'
#
loop_
_entity.id
_entity.type
_entity.pdbx_description
1 polymer ?
#
loop_
_entity_poly.entity_id
_entity_poly.type
_entity_poly.pdbx_seq_one_letter_code
_entity_poly.pdbx_strand_id
1 'polypeptide(L)' 'MTAIWIIVGAVVLFALVSVTRILRRFLFAFVFAAAGLLLLHFQTNPAEAGAALAAMGGGVVLAGPLRRFVTGGWL' A
#
# COMPACT_ATOMS: atom_id res chain seq x y z
N MET A 1 -16.52 -7.39 -33.36
CA MET A 1 -15.73 -6.16 -33.12
C MET A 1 -15.79 -5.74 -31.65
N THR A 2 -16.97 -5.53 -31.05
CA THR A 2 -17.14 -5.08 -29.65
C THR A 2 -16.69 -6.09 -28.59
N ALA A 3 -16.95 -7.39 -28.79
CA ALA A 3 -16.58 -8.43 -27.82
C ALA A 3 -15.06 -8.55 -27.58
N ILE A 4 -14.25 -8.36 -28.62
CA ILE A 4 -12.78 -8.41 -28.52
C ILE A 4 -12.26 -7.29 -27.63
N TRP A 5 -12.78 -6.07 -27.78
CA TRP A 5 -12.40 -4.93 -26.94
C TRP A 5 -12.81 -5.08 -25.48
N ILE A 6 -13.95 -5.72 -25.21
CA ILE A 6 -14.37 -6.05 -23.84
C ILE A 6 -13.39 -7.03 -23.19
N ILE A 7 -12.97 -8.07 -23.94
CA ILE A 7 -12.00 -9.06 -23.46
C ILE A 7 -10.65 -8.39 -23.17
N VAL A 8 -10.16 -7.55 -24.08
CA VAL A 8 -8.91 -6.79 -23.89
C VAL A 8 -9.00 -5.89 -22.65
N GLY A 9 -10.11 -5.17 -22.48
CA GLY A 9 -10.34 -4.33 -21.29
C GLY A 9 -10.30 -5.14 -19.99
N ALA A 10 -10.96 -6.30 -19.96
CA ALA A 10 -10.94 -7.19 -18.80
C ALA A 10 -9.52 -7.68 -18.47
N VAL A 11 -8.73 -8.07 -19.48
CA VAL A 11 -7.34 -8.50 -19.29
C VAL A 11 -6.48 -7.37 -18.72
N VAL A 12 -6.62 -6.14 -19.22
CA VAL A 12 -5.88 -4.97 -18.72
C VAL A 12 -6.24 -4.67 -17.26
N LEU A 13 -7.53 -4.72 -16.92
CA LEU A 13 -7.98 -4.53 -15.54
C LEU A 13 -7.43 -5.62 -14.61
N PHE A 14 -7.46 -6.89 -15.02
CA PHE A 14 -6.91 -7.99 -14.23
C PHE A 14 -5.39 -7.85 -14.06
N ALA A 15 -4.67 -7.46 -15.11
CA ALA A 15 -3.23 -7.20 -15.03
C ALA A 15 -2.93 -6.07 -14.03
N LEU A 16 -3.68 -4.96 -14.09
CA LEU A 16 -3.54 -3.83 -13.17
C LEU A 16 -3.79 -4.24 -11.71
N VAL A 17 -4.84 -5.05 -11.46
CA VAL A 17 -5.15 -5.58 -10.13
C VAL A 17 -4.01 -6.48 -9.62
N SER A 18 -3.46 -7.32 -10.49
CA SER A 18 -2.37 -8.23 -10.15
C SER A 18 -1.09 -7.46 -9.80
N VAL A 19 -0.72 -6.46 -10.61
CA VAL A 19 0.40 -5.55 -10.34
C VAL A 19 0.19 -4.80 -9.01
N THR A 20 -1.02 -4.32 -8.76
CA THR A 20 -1.35 -3.61 -7.51
C THR A 20 -1.18 -4.51 -6.28
N ARG A 21 -1.52 -5.81 -6.38
CA ARG A 21 -1.30 -6.78 -5.29
C ARG A 21 0.18 -6.99 -5.01
N ILE A 22 0.98 -7.14 -6.06
CA ILE A 22 2.44 -7.30 -5.95
C ILE A 22 3.08 -6.05 -5.35
N LEU A 23 2.72 -4.87 -5.87
CA LEU A 23 3.20 -3.59 -5.37
C LEU A 23 2.88 -3.41 -3.89
N ARG A 24 1.66 -3.78 -3.47
CA ARG A 24 1.26 -3.73 -2.06
C ARG A 24 2.13 -4.64 -1.19
N ARG A 25 2.52 -5.82 -1.68
CA ARG A 25 3.42 -6.74 -0.96
C ARG A 25 4.84 -6.16 -0.83
N PHE A 26 5.36 -5.53 -1.88
CA PHE A 26 6.64 -4.80 -1.82
C PHE A 26 6.58 -3.61 -0.85
N LEU A 27 5.48 -2.85 -0.84
CA LEU A 27 5.27 -1.75 0.11
C LEU A 27 5.27 -2.25 1.55
N PHE A 28 4.64 -3.39 1.86
CA PHE A 28 4.71 -3.97 3.20
C PHE A 28 6.14 -4.37 3.56
N ALA A 29 6.86 -5.05 2.66
CA ALA A 29 8.26 -5.42 2.89
C ALA A 29 9.14 -4.18 3.14
N PHE A 30 8.92 -3.10 2.38
CA PHE A 30 9.58 -1.81 2.57
C PHE A 30 9.26 -1.21 3.93
N VAL A 31 7.99 -1.16 4.34
CA VAL A 31 7.59 -0.63 5.65
C VAL A 31 8.24 -1.41 6.80
N PHE A 32 8.32 -2.75 6.71
CA PHE A 32 9.02 -3.55 7.71
C PHE A 32 10.51 -3.25 7.77
N ALA A 33 11.18 -3.17 6.62
CA ALA A 33 12.60 -2.82 6.55
C ALA A 33 12.86 -1.40 7.09
N ALA A 34 12.05 -0.42 6.69
CA ALA A 34 12.14 0.95 7.14
C ALA A 34 11.85 1.10 8.63
N ALA A 35 10.85 0.39 9.17
CA ALA A 35 10.57 0.38 10.60
C ALA A 35 11.74 -0.20 11.41
N GLY A 36 12.37 -1.28 10.93
CA GLY A 36 13.56 -1.85 11.56
C GLY A 36 14.74 -0.87 11.57
N LEU A 37 15.02 -0.21 10.44
CA LEU A 37 16.07 0.79 10.35
C LEU A 37 15.78 2.04 11.21
N LEU A 38 14.52 2.48 11.27
CA LEU A 38 14.12 3.62 12.10
C LEU A 38 14.17 3.29 13.59
N LEU A 39 13.89 2.05 14.00
CA LEU A 39 14.07 1.60 15.38
C LEU A 39 15.54 1.62 15.81
N LEU A 40 16.46 1.28 14.90
CA LEU A 40 17.90 1.45 15.14
C LEU A 40 18.27 2.94 15.18
N HIS A 41 17.73 3.75 14.27
CA HIS A 41 17.97 5.19 14.22
C HIS A 41 17.36 5.97 15.39
N PHE A 42 16.37 5.40 16.06
CA PHE A 42 15.74 5.95 17.27
C PHE A 42 16.74 6.20 18.40
N GLN A 43 17.86 5.47 18.40
CA GLN A 43 18.96 5.66 19.37
C GLN A 43 19.75 6.95 19.12
N THR A 44 19.74 7.46 17.90
CA THR A 44 20.49 8.67 17.51
C THR A 44 19.59 9.90 17.48
N ASN A 45 18.39 9.79 16.88
CA ASN A 45 17.42 10.89 16.77
C ASN A 45 15.98 10.39 16.94
N PRO A 46 15.44 10.40 18.17
CA PRO A 46 14.12 9.81 18.46
C PRO A 46 12.95 10.61 17.88
N ALA A 47 13.08 11.93 17.72
CA ALA A 47 12.01 12.79 17.22
C ALA A 47 11.74 12.56 15.72
N GLU A 48 12.80 12.52 14.90
CA GLU A 48 12.69 12.27 13.46
C GLU A 48 12.26 10.84 13.17
N ALA A 49 12.83 9.88 13.91
CA ALA A 49 12.47 8.48 13.77
C ALA A 49 11.01 8.20 14.15
N GLY A 50 10.53 8.82 15.23
CA GLY A 50 9.14 8.73 15.67
C GLY A 50 8.16 9.36 14.69
N ALA A 51 8.48 10.52 14.11
CA ALA A 51 7.65 11.16 13.10
C ALA A 51 7.55 10.32 11.81
N ALA A 52 8.67 9.74 11.36
CA ALA A 52 8.68 8.86 10.19
C ALA A 52 7.91 7.55 10.44
N LEU A 53 8.06 6.94 11.61
CA LEU A 53 7.28 5.77 12.02
C LEU A 53 5.80 6.08 12.16
N ALA A 54 5.43 7.23 12.70
CA ALA A 54 4.04 7.67 12.81
C ALA A 54 3.42 7.96 11.43
N ALA A 55 4.16 8.60 10.52
CA ALA A 55 3.71 8.84 9.15
C ALA A 55 3.52 7.54 8.36
N MET A 56 4.47 6.60 8.47
CA MET A 56 4.36 5.29 7.82
C MET A 56 3.26 4.44 8.46
N GLY A 57 3.21 4.36 9.79
CA GLY A 57 2.20 3.61 10.54
C GLY A 57 0.79 4.15 10.30
N GLY A 58 0.62 5.48 10.30
CA GLY A 58 -0.63 6.15 9.95
C GLY A 58 -1.07 5.84 8.52
N GLY A 59 -0.15 5.87 7.55
CA GLY A 59 -0.42 5.49 6.17
C GLY A 59 -0.87 4.03 6.02
N VAL A 60 -0.24 3.09 6.74
CA VAL A 60 -0.60 1.67 6.70
C VAL A 60 -1.94 1.41 7.40
N VAL A 61 -2.17 2.01 8.57
CA VAL A 61 -3.42 1.86 9.33
C VAL A 61 -4.59 2.47 8.59
N LEU A 62 -4.41 3.64 7.96
CA LEU A 62 -5.45 4.31 7.18
C LEU A 62 -5.70 3.67 5.81
N ALA A 63 -4.73 2.92 5.25
CA ALA A 63 -4.89 2.25 3.96
C ALA A 63 -6.01 1.18 3.93
N GLY A 64 -6.40 0.64 5.08
CA GLY A 64 -7.56 -0.25 5.24
C GLY A 64 -8.92 0.46 5.13
N PRO A 65 -9.22 1.42 6.02
CA PRO A 65 -10.45 2.21 5.96
C PRO A 65 -10.57 3.05 4.69
N LEU A 66 -9.49 3.67 4.18
CA LEU A 66 -9.51 4.38 2.90
C LEU A 66 -9.94 3.48 1.75
N ARG A 67 -9.47 2.22 1.72
CA ARG A 67 -9.93 1.25 0.73
C ARG A 67 -11.42 0.98 0.86
N ARG A 68 -11.91 0.82 2.10
CA ARG A 68 -13.33 0.58 2.39
C ARG A 68 -14.22 1.74 1.96
N PHE A 69 -13.76 2.98 2.12
CA PHE A 69 -14.46 4.17 1.63
C PHE A 69 -14.43 4.27 0.10
N VAL A 70 -13.27 4.03 -0.53
CA VAL A 70 -13.11 4.15 -1.99
C VAL A 70 -13.84 3.05 -2.76
N THR A 71 -13.88 1.81 -2.26
CA THR A 71 -14.64 0.72 -2.91
C THR A 71 -16.14 0.77 -2.59
N GLY A 72 -16.59 1.76 -1.82
CA GLY A 72 -17.94 1.82 -1.27
C GLY A 72 -18.11 0.75 -0.19
N GLY A 73 -18.31 1.16 1.06
CA GLY A 73 -18.50 0.25 2.19
C GLY A 73 -19.79 -0.55 2.07
N TRP A 74 -19.80 -1.61 1.27
CA TRP A 74 -20.83 -2.63 1.24
C TRP A 74 -20.17 -4.01 1.25
N LEU A 75 -19.76 -4.38 2.46
CA LEU A 75 -19.87 -5.66 3.18
C LEU A 75 -19.09 -5.52 4.52
#